data_AF-A0A6J6MG00-F1
#
_entry.id   AF-A0A6J6MG00-F1
#
_cell.length_a   1.000
_cell.length_b   1.000
_cell.length_c   1.000
_cell.angle_alpha   90.00
_cell.angle_beta   90.00
_cell.angle_gamma   90.00
#
_symmetry.space_group_name_H-M   'P 1'
#
loop_
_entity.id
_entity.type
_entity.pdbx_description
1 polymer ?
#
loop_
_entity_poly.entity_id
_entity_poly.type
_entity_poly.pdbx_seq_one_letter_code
_entity_poly.pdbx_strand_id
1 'polypeptide(L)'
;MNCVAKEVEAIHDRGWTHHIPRLMILSNLALITGTNPQEFLDWMREQFVDASEWVMVPNVIGMGVHADAGQMMTKPYAAGGAYISRMTNYCKGCAYNPKERTGETACPFTTLYWDFLDRNSAAFAKNHRMFQQNNGLKRLSDFPEVRKRAQQVLKGLDKGEI
;
A
#
# COMPACT_ATOMS: atom_id res chain seq x y z
N MET A 1 -11.01 6.69 1.06
CA MET A 1 -9.84 7.21 0.28
C MET A 1 -10.15 7.39 -1.23
N ASN A 2 -9.91 8.55 -1.85
CA ASN A 2 -10.33 8.83 -3.26
C ASN A 2 -9.65 7.93 -4.33
N CYS A 3 -8.33 7.71 -4.23
CA CYS A 3 -7.62 6.83 -5.18
C CYS A 3 -8.18 5.40 -5.18
N VAL A 4 -8.42 4.84 -3.99
CA VAL A 4 -8.99 3.49 -3.84
C VAL A 4 -10.41 3.46 -4.38
N ALA A 5 -11.24 4.44 -4.00
CA ALA A 5 -12.63 4.51 -4.46
C ALA A 5 -12.73 4.52 -5.99
N LYS A 6 -11.89 5.31 -6.68
CA LYS A 6 -11.89 5.38 -8.14
C LYS A 6 -11.43 4.10 -8.83
N GLU A 7 -10.45 3.40 -8.28
CA GLU A 7 -10.02 2.13 -8.85
C GLU A 7 -11.02 1.00 -8.57
N VAL A 8 -11.63 0.96 -7.39
CA VAL A 8 -12.68 -0.01 -7.07
C VAL A 8 -13.92 0.22 -7.93
N GLU A 9 -14.34 1.47 -8.14
CA GLU A 9 -15.43 1.84 -9.08
C GLU A 9 -15.09 1.37 -10.50
N ALA A 10 -13.87 1.64 -10.98
CA ALA A 10 -13.42 1.18 -12.30
C ALA A 10 -13.44 -0.35 -12.46
N ILE A 11 -13.05 -1.09 -11.41
CA ILE A 11 -13.05 -2.55 -11.39
C ILE A 11 -14.47 -3.08 -11.34
N HIS A 12 -15.34 -2.51 -10.51
CA HIS A 12 -16.74 -2.89 -10.48
C HIS A 12 -17.41 -2.76 -11.85
N ASP A 13 -17.16 -1.65 -12.55
CA ASP A 13 -17.85 -1.36 -13.82
C ASP A 13 -17.28 -2.13 -15.01
N ARG A 14 -15.99 -2.47 -15.00
CA ARG A 14 -15.27 -3.02 -16.17
C ARG A 14 -14.56 -4.34 -15.93
N GLY A 15 -14.48 -4.79 -14.68
CA GLY A 15 -13.62 -5.90 -14.25
C GLY A 15 -12.15 -5.68 -14.59
N TRP A 16 -11.71 -4.42 -14.70
CA TRP A 16 -10.37 -4.10 -15.20
C TRP A 16 -9.88 -2.69 -14.80
N THR A 17 -8.61 -2.63 -14.42
CA THR A 17 -7.79 -1.41 -14.45
C THR A 17 -6.39 -1.75 -14.97
N HIS A 18 -5.63 -0.76 -15.40
CA HIS A 18 -4.29 -0.97 -15.93
C HIS A 18 -3.29 -1.34 -14.81
N HIS A 19 -2.07 -1.72 -15.18
CA HIS A 19 -1.10 -2.33 -14.25
C HIS A 19 -0.76 -1.47 -13.02
N ILE A 20 -0.54 -0.16 -13.18
CA ILE A 20 -0.05 0.70 -12.09
C ILE A 20 -1.04 0.82 -10.92
N PRO A 21 -2.34 1.04 -11.12
CA PRO A 21 -3.32 0.97 -10.03
C PRO A 21 -3.36 -0.36 -9.29
N ARG A 22 -3.25 -1.49 -10.02
CA ARG A 22 -3.16 -2.80 -9.39
C ARG A 22 -1.97 -2.85 -8.42
N LEU A 23 -0.80 -2.42 -8.87
CA LEU A 23 0.43 -2.48 -8.07
C LEU A 23 0.49 -1.41 -6.96
N MET A 24 0.28 -0.14 -7.31
CA MET A 24 0.63 1.00 -6.46
C MET A 24 -0.54 1.59 -5.67
N ILE A 25 -1.77 1.16 -5.96
CA ILE A 25 -2.95 1.51 -5.17
C ILE A 25 -3.44 0.28 -4.42
N LEU A 26 -3.84 -0.79 -5.12
CA LEU A 26 -4.46 -1.97 -4.49
C LEU A 26 -3.43 -2.81 -3.74
N SER A 27 -2.41 -3.34 -4.44
CA SER A 27 -1.38 -4.18 -3.81
C SER A 27 -0.54 -3.40 -2.80
N ASN A 28 -0.21 -2.14 -3.08
CA ASN A 28 0.47 -1.27 -2.11
C ASN A 28 -0.38 -1.08 -0.84
N LEU A 29 -1.70 -0.88 -0.96
CA LEU A 29 -2.57 -0.82 0.22
C LEU A 29 -2.52 -2.15 0.99
N ALA A 30 -2.77 -3.27 0.32
CA ALA A 30 -2.74 -4.61 0.93
C ALA A 30 -1.40 -4.91 1.63
N LEU A 31 -0.29 -4.52 0.99
CA LEU A 31 1.07 -4.65 1.53
C LEU A 31 1.25 -3.81 2.81
N ILE A 32 0.89 -2.51 2.78
CA ILE A 32 1.13 -1.61 3.91
C ILE A 32 0.08 -1.75 5.02
N THR A 33 -1.06 -2.40 4.79
CA THR A 33 -1.99 -2.83 5.85
C THR A 33 -1.61 -4.18 6.44
N GLY A 34 -0.85 -5.00 5.71
CA GLY A 34 -0.54 -6.37 6.14
C GLY A 34 -1.71 -7.34 5.90
N THR A 35 -2.51 -7.08 4.87
CA THR A 35 -3.59 -7.96 4.44
C THR A 35 -3.06 -9.35 4.11
N ASN A 36 -3.83 -10.40 4.42
CA ASN A 36 -3.47 -11.77 4.11
C ASN A 36 -3.21 -11.91 2.58
N PRO A 37 -2.01 -12.36 2.16
CA PRO A 37 -1.68 -12.51 0.74
C PRO A 37 -2.61 -13.42 -0.05
N GLN A 38 -3.12 -14.48 0.58
CA GLN A 38 -4.01 -15.43 -0.07
C GLN A 38 -5.40 -14.81 -0.29
N GLU A 39 -5.97 -14.16 0.73
CA GLU A 39 -7.26 -13.48 0.61
C GLU A 39 -7.20 -12.36 -0.44
N PHE A 40 -6.09 -11.61 -0.49
CA PHE A 40 -5.91 -10.58 -1.49
C PHE A 40 -5.74 -11.16 -2.91
N LEU A 41 -5.03 -12.29 -3.06
CA LEU A 41 -4.93 -13.01 -4.33
C LEU A 41 -6.30 -13.49 -4.80
N ASP A 42 -7.10 -14.06 -3.91
CA ASP A 42 -8.43 -14.58 -4.25
C ASP A 42 -9.36 -13.43 -4.66
N TRP A 43 -9.35 -12.32 -3.94
CA TRP A 43 -10.07 -11.11 -4.36
C TRP A 43 -9.61 -10.61 -5.73
N MET A 44 -8.31 -10.47 -5.96
CA MET A 44 -7.78 -10.04 -7.26
C MET A 44 -8.16 -11.00 -8.39
N ARG A 45 -8.34 -12.30 -8.10
CA ARG A 45 -8.80 -13.30 -9.08
C ARG A 45 -10.28 -13.16 -9.42
N GLU A 46 -11.10 -12.87 -8.43
CA GLU A 46 -12.54 -12.68 -8.62
C GLU A 46 -12.87 -11.39 -9.38
N GLN A 47 -12.10 -10.33 -9.14
CA GLN A 47 -12.46 -9.00 -9.63
C GLN A 47 -11.95 -8.65 -11.04
N PHE A 48 -10.96 -9.38 -11.56
CA PHE A 48 -10.31 -9.03 -12.83
C PHE A 48 -10.63 -10.02 -13.95
N VAL A 49 -11.11 -9.52 -15.09
CA VAL A 49 -11.47 -10.37 -16.26
C VAL A 49 -10.27 -11.09 -16.87
N ASP A 50 -9.05 -10.61 -16.61
CA ASP A 50 -7.79 -11.18 -17.10
C ASP A 50 -7.06 -12.02 -16.04
N ALA A 51 -7.75 -12.40 -14.95
CA ALA A 51 -7.16 -13.14 -13.86
C ALA A 51 -7.04 -14.65 -14.11
N SER A 52 -6.00 -15.06 -14.82
CA SER A 52 -5.57 -16.48 -14.84
C SER A 52 -4.56 -16.79 -13.73
N GLU A 53 -4.58 -18.01 -13.19
CA GLU A 53 -3.73 -18.39 -12.06
C GLU A 53 -2.23 -18.15 -12.32
N TRP A 54 -1.73 -18.59 -13.47
CA TRP A 54 -0.32 -18.50 -13.82
C TRP A 54 0.21 -17.06 -13.88
N VAL A 55 -0.65 -16.08 -14.15
CA VAL A 55 -0.28 -14.65 -14.19
C VAL A 55 -0.53 -13.97 -12.85
N MET A 56 -1.62 -14.31 -12.16
CA MET A 56 -2.00 -13.63 -10.92
C MET A 56 -1.10 -13.96 -9.74
N VAL A 57 -0.69 -15.23 -9.59
CA VAL A 57 0.15 -15.65 -8.46
C VAL A 57 1.47 -14.88 -8.40
N PRO A 58 2.32 -14.85 -9.44
CA PRO A 58 3.58 -14.10 -9.36
C PRO A 58 3.36 -12.58 -9.23
N ASN A 59 2.36 -12.01 -9.91
CA ASN A 59 2.09 -10.58 -9.84
C ASN A 59 1.58 -10.13 -8.47
N VAL A 60 0.72 -10.92 -7.81
CA VAL A 60 0.17 -10.56 -6.51
C VAL A 60 1.15 -10.96 -5.40
N ILE A 61 1.50 -12.24 -5.30
CA ILE A 61 2.30 -12.79 -4.19
C ILE A 61 3.74 -12.26 -4.22
N GLY A 62 4.39 -12.28 -5.40
CA GLY A 62 5.78 -11.84 -5.54
C GLY A 62 5.90 -10.32 -5.65
N MET A 63 5.33 -9.75 -6.71
CA MET A 63 5.50 -8.32 -7.00
C MET A 63 4.65 -7.41 -6.10
N GLY A 64 3.37 -7.76 -5.90
CA GLY A 64 2.40 -6.90 -5.23
C GLY A 64 2.61 -6.81 -3.72
N VAL A 65 2.55 -7.95 -3.03
CA VAL A 65 2.58 -8.03 -1.57
C VAL A 65 3.88 -8.59 -0.99
N HIS A 66 4.88 -8.88 -1.84
CA HIS A 66 6.23 -9.29 -1.43
C HIS A 66 6.26 -10.50 -0.46
N ALA A 67 5.27 -11.38 -0.58
CA ALA A 67 5.08 -12.53 0.32
C ALA A 67 6.02 -13.71 0.00
N ASP A 68 6.74 -13.65 -1.12
CA ASP A 68 7.77 -14.62 -1.50
C ASP A 68 9.16 -14.33 -0.89
N ALA A 69 9.23 -13.36 0.04
CA ALA A 69 10.46 -12.85 0.65
C ALA A 69 11.50 -12.32 -0.36
N GLY A 70 11.03 -11.87 -1.52
CA GLY A 70 11.85 -11.22 -2.54
C GLY A 70 12.55 -12.15 -3.51
N GLN A 71 12.04 -13.37 -3.68
CA GLN A 71 12.49 -14.29 -4.74
C GLN A 71 12.27 -13.71 -6.14
N MET A 72 11.10 -13.10 -6.38
CA MET A 72 10.78 -12.44 -7.64
C MET A 72 11.35 -11.02 -7.71
N MET A 73 11.17 -10.23 -6.64
CA MET A 73 11.57 -8.82 -6.61
C MET A 73 12.36 -8.48 -5.35
N THR A 74 13.54 -7.90 -5.53
CA THR A 74 14.43 -7.58 -4.42
C THR A 74 13.95 -6.43 -3.53
N LYS A 75 12.94 -5.66 -3.94
CA LYS A 75 12.41 -4.52 -3.16
C LYS A 75 10.88 -4.56 -3.14
N PRO A 76 10.23 -4.42 -1.97
CA PRO A 76 8.78 -4.29 -1.90
C PRO A 76 8.30 -2.98 -2.54
N TYR A 77 7.19 -3.03 -3.27
CA TYR A 77 6.54 -1.86 -3.87
C TYR A 77 5.67 -1.09 -2.86
N ALA A 78 6.25 -0.77 -1.69
CA ALA A 78 5.61 0.06 -0.69
C ALA A 78 5.83 1.55 -0.98
N ALA A 79 4.75 2.34 -0.99
CA ALA A 79 4.83 3.79 -1.20
C ALA A 79 3.75 4.55 -0.41
N GLY A 80 4.14 5.73 0.09
CA GLY A 80 3.21 6.67 0.73
C GLY A 80 2.43 7.55 -0.25
N GLY A 81 1.57 8.42 0.27
CA GLY A 81 0.71 9.32 -0.51
C GLY A 81 1.46 10.28 -1.43
N ALA A 82 2.73 10.60 -1.13
CA ALA A 82 3.58 11.42 -2.01
C ALA A 82 3.79 10.80 -3.40
N TYR A 83 3.89 9.45 -3.49
CA TYR A 83 3.98 8.76 -4.78
C TYR A 83 2.67 8.93 -5.56
N ILE A 84 1.53 8.63 -4.93
CA ILE A 84 0.21 8.70 -5.55
C ILE A 84 -0.09 10.13 -6.03
N SER A 85 0.25 11.13 -5.21
CA SER A 85 0.07 12.55 -5.54
C SER A 85 0.91 13.01 -6.73
N ARG A 86 2.07 12.39 -6.97
CA ARG A 86 2.95 12.75 -8.09
C ARG A 86 2.53 12.06 -9.38
N MET A 87 2.02 10.83 -9.29
CA MET A 87 1.72 9.99 -10.46
C MET A 87 0.26 10.09 -10.92
N THR A 88 -0.61 10.73 -10.13
CA THR A 88 -2.05 10.78 -10.37
C THR A 88 -2.64 12.13 -9.99
N ASN A 89 -3.89 12.37 -10.38
CA ASN A 89 -4.68 13.52 -9.94
C ASN A 89 -5.61 13.20 -8.76
N TYR A 90 -5.53 11.99 -8.17
CA TYR A 90 -6.49 11.53 -7.14
C TYR A 90 -6.43 12.33 -5.84
N CYS A 91 -5.29 12.93 -5.52
CA CYS A 91 -5.12 13.72 -4.30
C CYS A 91 -5.84 15.07 -4.39
N LYS A 92 -6.13 15.59 -5.59
CA LYS A 92 -6.91 16.81 -5.76
C LYS A 92 -8.37 16.54 -5.38
N GLY A 93 -8.87 17.24 -4.36
CA GLY A 93 -10.23 17.02 -3.84
C GLY A 93 -10.38 15.78 -2.95
N CYS A 94 -9.29 15.09 -2.60
CA CYS A 94 -9.33 14.04 -1.58
C CYS A 94 -9.47 14.68 -0.18
N ALA A 95 -10.24 14.04 0.70
CA ALA A 95 -10.34 14.44 2.11
C ALA A 95 -9.00 14.35 2.87
N TYR A 96 -8.02 13.61 2.32
CA TYR A 96 -6.73 13.40 2.92
C TYR A 96 -5.60 14.13 2.18
N ASN A 97 -4.69 14.71 2.96
CA ASN A 97 -3.49 15.39 2.46
C ASN A 97 -2.32 14.39 2.34
N PRO A 98 -1.77 14.16 1.13
CA PRO A 98 -0.64 13.25 0.92
C PRO A 98 0.66 13.70 1.61
N LYS A 99 0.77 14.98 1.99
CA LYS A 99 1.96 15.54 2.67
C LYS A 99 1.94 15.30 4.19
N GLU A 100 0.77 15.00 4.74
CA GLU A 100 0.59 14.76 6.18
C GLU A 100 0.68 13.27 6.50
N ARG A 101 1.39 12.95 7.58
CA ARG A 101 1.58 11.58 8.11
C ARG A 101 0.93 11.37 9.48
N THR A 102 0.44 12.45 10.09
CA THR A 102 -0.25 12.50 11.39
C THR A 102 -1.39 13.52 11.31
N GLY A 103 -2.35 13.40 12.22
CA GLY A 103 -3.58 14.21 12.20
C GLY A 103 -4.73 13.54 11.44
N GLU A 104 -5.92 14.11 11.56
CA GLU A 104 -7.17 13.54 11.04
C GLU A 104 -7.19 13.50 9.50
N THR A 105 -6.61 14.53 8.87
CA THR A 105 -6.49 14.69 7.41
C THR A 105 -5.27 13.98 6.82
N ALA A 106 -4.43 13.31 7.63
CA ALA A 106 -3.28 12.59 7.11
C ALA A 106 -3.69 11.49 6.13
N CYS A 107 -2.99 11.40 5.00
CA CYS A 107 -3.18 10.31 4.06
C CYS A 107 -2.88 8.95 4.71
N PRO A 108 -3.83 7.99 4.67
CA PRO A 108 -3.61 6.65 5.17
C PRO A 108 -2.35 5.99 4.58
N PHE A 109 -2.12 6.12 3.27
CA PHE A 109 -0.90 5.60 2.63
C PHE A 109 0.38 6.23 3.20
N THR A 110 0.40 7.56 3.42
CA THR A 110 1.59 8.23 3.98
C THR A 110 1.86 7.75 5.40
N THR A 111 0.83 7.59 6.21
CA THR A 111 0.95 7.09 7.59
C THR A 111 1.42 5.63 7.61
N LEU A 112 0.69 4.75 6.93
CA LEU A 112 0.91 3.30 6.92
C LEU A 112 2.23 2.91 6.25
N TYR A 113 2.73 3.71 5.31
CA TYR A 113 4.05 3.49 4.73
C TYR A 113 5.17 3.48 5.78
N TRP A 114 5.16 4.45 6.70
CA TRP A 114 6.19 4.52 7.75
C TRP A 114 6.01 3.42 8.80
N ASP A 115 4.77 3.12 9.18
CA ASP A 115 4.45 2.00 10.06
C ASP A 115 4.90 0.64 9.47
N PHE A 116 4.65 0.43 8.18
CA PHE A 116 5.10 -0.76 7.44
C PHE A 116 6.63 -0.92 7.46
N LEU A 117 7.38 0.18 7.25
CA LEU A 117 8.84 0.14 7.29
C LEU A 117 9.36 -0.20 8.69
N ASP A 118 8.74 0.34 9.74
CA ASP A 118 9.15 0.11 11.12
C ASP A 118 8.89 -1.33 11.56
N ARG A 119 7.66 -1.83 11.37
CA ARG A 119 7.28 -3.19 11.79
C ARG A 119 8.04 -4.30 11.06
N ASN A 120 8.55 -4.01 9.87
CA ASN A 120 9.36 -4.94 9.07
C ASN A 120 10.85 -4.57 9.01
N SER A 121 11.30 -3.61 9.82
CA SER A 121 12.67 -3.06 9.77
C SER A 121 13.76 -4.13 9.91
N ALA A 122 13.53 -5.14 10.76
CA ALA A 122 14.43 -6.26 10.95
C ALA A 122 14.58 -7.12 9.67
N ALA A 123 13.48 -7.42 8.99
CA ALA A 123 13.49 -8.17 7.73
C ALA A 123 14.19 -7.39 6.61
N PHE A 124 14.05 -6.06 6.61
CA PHE A 124 14.67 -5.19 5.61
C PHE A 124 16.12 -4.78 5.93
N ALA A 125 16.65 -5.11 7.11
CA ALA A 125 17.95 -4.62 7.57
C ALA A 125 19.10 -5.00 6.63
N LYS A 126 19.04 -6.19 6.02
CA LYS A 126 20.07 -6.68 5.07
C LYS A 126 19.80 -6.30 3.61
N ASN A 127 18.66 -5.69 3.32
CA ASN A 127 18.29 -5.33 1.95
C ASN A 127 18.88 -3.96 1.57
N HIS A 128 19.92 -3.98 0.74
CA HIS A 128 20.61 -2.75 0.30
C HIS A 128 19.66 -1.74 -0.40
N ARG A 129 18.61 -2.21 -1.08
CA ARG A 129 17.63 -1.35 -1.77
C ARG A 129 16.65 -0.66 -0.81
N MET A 130 16.62 -1.08 0.46
CA MET A 130 15.79 -0.51 1.52
C MET A 130 16.59 0.39 2.47
N PHE A 131 17.90 0.51 2.27
CA PHE A 131 18.78 1.30 3.15
C PHE A 131 18.33 2.75 3.31
N GLN A 132 17.97 3.42 2.20
CA GLN A 132 17.51 4.82 2.25
C GLN A 132 16.20 4.97 3.02
N GLN A 133 15.25 4.05 2.81
CA GLN A 133 13.94 4.05 3.46
C GLN A 133 14.09 3.84 4.97
N ASN A 134 14.90 2.86 5.38
CA ASN A 134 15.15 2.55 6.78
C ASN A 134 15.90 3.70 7.50
N ASN A 135 16.84 4.36 6.81
CA ASN A 135 17.50 5.54 7.38
C ASN A 135 16.60 6.77 7.40
N GLY A 136 15.67 6.90 6.45
CA GLY A 136 14.61 7.90 6.48
C GLY A 136 13.76 7.74 7.74
N LEU A 137 13.33 6.50 8.04
CA LEU A 137 12.56 6.18 9.24
C LEU A 137 13.27 6.64 10.53
N LYS A 138 14.57 6.37 10.66
CA LYS A 138 15.38 6.78 11.83
C LYS A 138 15.45 8.30 12.05
N ARG A 139 15.12 9.10 11.02
CA ARG A 139 15.15 10.57 11.07
C ARG A 139 13.78 11.19 11.38
N LEU A 140 12.71 10.40 11.45
CA LEU A 140 11.39 10.90 11.82
C LEU A 140 11.32 11.09 13.34
N SER A 141 11.32 12.35 13.78
CA SER A 141 11.14 12.71 15.20
C SER A 141 9.70 12.50 15.68
N ASP A 142 8.73 12.58 14.77
CA ASP A 142 7.28 12.44 15.00
C ASP A 142 6.79 10.98 14.85
N PHE A 143 7.72 10.01 14.86
CA PHE A 143 7.37 8.61 14.63
C PHE A 143 6.41 8.01 15.68
N PRO A 144 6.50 8.32 16.98
CA PRO A 144 5.51 7.85 17.97
C PRO A 144 4.07 8.24 17.60
N GLU A 145 3.87 9.45 17.09
CA GLU A 145 2.58 9.98 16.64
C GLU A 145 2.13 9.31 15.34
N VAL A 146 3.06 9.05 14.42
CA VAL A 146 2.80 8.27 13.20
C VAL A 146 2.31 6.88 13.55
N ARG A 147 2.98 6.18 14.49
CA ARG A 147 2.58 4.85 14.95
C ARG A 147 1.19 4.88 15.58
N LYS A 148 0.89 5.89 16.41
CA LYS A 148 -0.46 6.07 16.99
C LYS A 148 -1.51 6.27 15.90
N ARG A 149 -1.22 7.11 14.90
CA ARG A 149 -2.14 7.34 13.77
C ARG A 149 -2.30 6.08 12.92
N ALA A 150 -1.24 5.31 12.67
CA ALA A 150 -1.30 4.06 11.93
C ALA A 150 -2.27 3.07 12.58
N GLN A 151 -2.20 2.90 13.90
CA GLN A 151 -3.13 2.04 14.65
C GLN A 151 -4.58 2.51 14.56
N GLN A 152 -4.83 3.82 14.54
CA GLN A 152 -6.17 4.36 14.30
C GLN A 152 -6.65 4.08 12.88
N VAL A 153 -5.77 4.23 11.89
CA VAL A 153 -6.09 3.97 10.48
C VAL A 153 -6.42 2.49 10.26
N LEU A 154 -5.62 1.56 10.80
CA LEU A 154 -5.87 0.12 10.69
C LEU A 154 -7.21 -0.26 11.33
N LYS A 155 -7.47 0.19 12.56
CA LYS A 155 -8.76 -0.04 13.23
C LYS A 155 -9.94 0.57 12.48
N GLY A 156 -9.76 1.71 11.84
CA GLY A 156 -10.79 2.33 11.01
C GLY A 156 -11.08 1.51 9.76
N LEU A 157 -10.04 0.98 9.10
CA LEU A 157 -10.19 0.08 7.96
C LEU A 157 -10.91 -1.22 8.33
N ASP A 158 -10.57 -1.82 9.48
CA ASP A 158 -11.24 -3.04 9.97
C ASP A 158 -12.75 -2.84 10.21
N LYS A 159 -13.16 -1.60 10.53
CA LYS A 159 -14.56 -1.22 10.75
C LYS A 159 -15.25 -0.65 9.50
N GLY A 160 -14.53 -0.44 8.40
CA GLY A 160 -15.05 0.20 7.20
C GLY A 160 -15.29 1.72 7.32
N GLU A 161 -14.55 2.41 8.18
CA GLU A 161 -14.72 3.84 8.50
C GLU A 161 -13.78 4.80 7.73
N ILE A 162 -12.84 4.30 6.91
CA ILE A 162 -11.76 5.08 6.21
C ILE A 162 -11.69 4.82 4.69
#